data_AF-A0A1V3WI50-F1
#
_entry.id   AF-A0A1V3WI50-F1
#
_cell.length_a   1.000
_cell.length_b   1.000
_cell.length_c   1.000
_cell.angle_alpha   90.00
_cell.angle_beta   90.00
_cell.angle_gamma   90.00
#
_symmetry.space_group_name_H-M   'P 1'
#
loop_
_entity.id
_entity.type
_entity.pdbx_description
1 polymer ?
#
loop_
_entity_poly.entity_id
_entity_poly.type
_entity_poly.pdbx_seq_one_letter_code
_entity_poly.pdbx_strand_id
1 'polypeptide(L)' 'MNTMPEPTLDAVADHGVIKGDTVSGTASDAQQVFDKLQAAGVDLDDVFVVLEDEGVAKFEAAWTELLKETQAQLDSVTK' A
#
# COMPACT_ATOMS: atom_id res chain seq x y z
N MET A 1 10.65 6.00 8.10
CA MET A 1 11.10 4.68 7.61
C MET A 1 10.16 4.26 6.49
N ASN A 2 10.68 3.70 5.39
CA ASN A 2 9.87 3.22 4.26
C ASN A 2 10.02 1.68 4.19
N THR A 3 8.90 0.96 4.25
CA THR A 3 8.85 -0.50 4.05
C THR A 3 8.63 -0.78 2.58
N MET A 4 9.66 -1.27 1.91
CA MET A 4 9.65 -1.50 0.47
C MET A 4 9.75 -2.99 0.15
N PRO A 5 9.02 -3.51 -0.85
CA PRO A 5 9.28 -4.82 -1.43
C PRO A 5 10.68 -4.88 -2.06
N GLU A 6 11.29 -6.07 -2.10
CA GLU A 6 12.61 -6.31 -2.68
C GLU A 6 12.78 -5.74 -4.11
N PRO A 7 11.82 -5.91 -5.04
CA PRO A 7 11.96 -5.32 -6.38
C PRO A 7 12.06 -3.79 -6.37
N THR A 8 11.41 -3.13 -5.42
CA THR A 8 11.51 -1.67 -5.26
C THR A 8 12.87 -1.28 -4.69
N LEU A 9 13.41 -2.07 -3.76
CA LEU A 9 14.75 -1.87 -3.22
C LEU A 9 15.82 -2.00 -4.32
N ASP A 10 15.71 -3.03 -5.15
CA ASP A 10 16.62 -3.27 -6.28
C ASP A 10 16.53 -2.15 -7.32
N ALA A 11 15.32 -1.69 -7.64
CA ALA A 11 15.13 -0.55 -8.54
C ALA A 11 15.78 0.74 -8.01
N VAL A 12 15.69 0.98 -6.71
CA VAL A 12 16.38 2.11 -6.07
C VAL A 12 17.90 1.94 -6.13
N ALA A 13 18.42 0.72 -5.99
CA ALA A 13 19.86 0.44 -6.07
C ALA A 13 20.42 0.62 -7.50
N ASP A 14 19.66 0.22 -8.52
CA ASP A 14 20.06 0.33 -9.93
C ASP A 14 19.97 1.78 -10.46
N HIS A 15 18.86 2.48 -10.19
CA HIS A 15 18.58 3.78 -10.80
C HIS A 15 17.82 4.77 -9.91
N GLY A 16 17.84 4.60 -8.58
CA GLY A 16 17.21 5.54 -7.65
C GLY A 16 17.89 6.91 -7.63
N VAL A 17 17.09 7.99 -7.60
CA VAL A 17 17.60 9.37 -7.46
C VAL A 17 17.26 9.91 -6.07
N ILE A 18 18.25 9.96 -5.18
CA ILE A 18 18.09 10.45 -3.80
C ILE A 18 18.43 11.95 -3.76
N LYS A 19 17.41 12.79 -3.58
CA LYS A 19 17.53 14.27 -3.58
C LYS A 19 17.65 14.90 -2.18
N GLY A 20 17.86 14.10 -1.14
CA GLY A 20 17.83 14.53 0.25
C GLY A 20 16.40 14.54 0.82
N ASP A 21 16.13 15.43 1.76
CA ASP A 21 14.79 15.58 2.35
C ASP A 21 13.81 16.14 1.31
N THR A 22 12.78 15.35 1.01
CA THR A 22 11.70 15.68 0.08
C THR A 22 10.34 15.71 0.78
N VAL A 23 10.32 15.63 2.11
CA VAL A 23 9.11 15.61 2.94
C VAL A 23 8.93 16.95 3.65
N SER A 24 9.98 17.48 4.27
CA SER A 24 9.86 18.75 5.00
C SER A 24 9.59 19.91 4.03
N GLY A 25 8.66 20.78 4.39
CA GLY A 25 8.36 22.00 3.62
C GLY A 25 7.46 21.79 2.38
N THR A 26 7.04 20.57 2.05
CA THR A 26 6.24 20.28 0.84
C THR A 26 4.73 20.29 1.08
N ALA A 27 4.27 20.58 2.31
CA ALA A 27 2.85 20.52 2.68
C ALA A 27 1.94 21.43 1.81
N SER A 28 2.40 22.64 1.47
CA SER A 28 1.64 23.56 0.62
C SER A 28 1.46 23.01 -0.80
N ASP A 29 2.51 22.41 -1.37
CA ASP A 29 2.45 21.81 -2.71
C ASP A 29 1.57 20.57 -2.71
N ALA A 30 1.65 19.75 -1.65
CA ALA A 30 0.76 18.61 -1.46
C ALA A 30 -0.71 19.06 -1.38
N GLN A 31 -1.03 20.08 -0.58
CA GLN A 31 -2.40 20.59 -0.46
C GLN A 31 -2.96 21.05 -1.81
N GLN A 32 -2.16 21.73 -2.64
CA GLN A 32 -2.60 22.13 -3.99
C GLN A 32 -2.95 20.93 -4.89
N VAL A 33 -2.32 19.77 -4.70
CA VAL A 33 -2.69 18.56 -5.43
C VAL A 33 -4.05 18.05 -4.97
N PHE A 34 -4.28 17.99 -3.65
CA PHE A 34 -5.57 17.59 -3.08
C PHE A 34 -6.71 18.52 -3.51
N ASP A 35 -6.49 19.84 -3.50
CA ASP A 35 -7.47 20.82 -3.97
C ASP A 35 -7.83 20.63 -5.45
N LYS A 36 -6.83 20.31 -6.29
CA LYS A 36 -7.05 20.02 -7.73
C LYS A 36 -7.84 18.74 -7.95
N LEU A 37 -7.63 17.71 -7.13
CA LEU A 37 -8.41 16.48 -7.19
C LEU A 37 -9.89 16.75 -6.86
N GLN A 38 -10.15 17.49 -5.78
CA GLN A 38 -11.53 17.88 -5.42
C GLN A 38 -12.17 18.77 -6.49
N ALA A 39 -11.42 19.74 -7.04
CA ALA A 39 -11.92 20.60 -8.12
C ALA A 39 -12.22 19.82 -9.41
N ALA A 40 -11.55 18.68 -9.63
CA ALA A 40 -11.85 17.75 -10.72
C ALA A 40 -13.07 16.84 -10.42
N GLY A 41 -13.69 16.96 -9.25
CA GLY A 41 -14.85 16.18 -8.82
C GLY A 41 -14.51 14.86 -8.15
N VAL A 42 -13.26 14.65 -7.72
CA VAL A 42 -12.89 13.47 -6.92
C VAL A 42 -13.36 13.67 -5.48
N ASP A 43 -14.26 12.81 -5.03
CA ASP A 43 -14.65 12.72 -3.63
C ASP A 43 -13.57 11.96 -2.86
N LEU A 44 -12.69 12.70 -2.19
CA LEU A 44 -11.59 12.09 -1.45
C LEU A 44 -12.05 11.35 -0.19
N ASP A 45 -13.15 11.79 0.43
CA ASP A 45 -13.67 11.12 1.62
C ASP A 45 -14.17 9.72 1.23
N ASP A 46 -14.89 9.61 0.11
CA ASP A 46 -15.30 8.31 -0.47
C ASP A 46 -14.09 7.45 -0.86
N VAL A 47 -13.08 8.03 -1.53
CA VAL A 47 -11.84 7.30 -1.89
C VAL A 47 -11.16 6.71 -0.66
N PHE A 48 -11.07 7.47 0.44
CA PHE A 48 -10.45 6.97 1.66
C PHE A 48 -11.25 5.84 2.31
N VAL A 49 -12.59 5.95 2.35
CA VAL A 49 -13.46 4.88 2.87
C VAL A 49 -13.29 3.60 2.03
N VAL A 50 -13.32 3.71 0.71
CA VAL A 50 -13.14 2.55 -0.19
C VAL A 50 -11.77 1.90 0.01
N LEU A 51 -10.69 2.69 0.11
CA LEU A 51 -9.35 2.16 0.33
C LEU A 51 -9.21 1.43 1.68
N GLU A 52 -9.87 1.93 2.73
CA GLU A 52 -9.89 1.29 4.05
C GLU A 52 -10.65 -0.04 4.00
N ASP A 53 -11.88 -0.03 3.50
CA ASP A 53 -12.75 -1.21 3.39
C ASP A 53 -12.10 -2.32 2.54
N GLU A 54 -11.56 -1.95 1.37
CA GLU A 54 -10.85 -2.90 0.51
C GLU A 54 -9.56 -3.41 1.17
N GLY A 55 -8.87 -2.56 1.93
CA GLY A 55 -7.66 -2.94 2.67
C GLY A 55 -7.94 -4.03 3.69
N VAL A 56 -9.00 -3.86 4.49
CA VAL A 56 -9.46 -4.86 5.47
C VAL A 56 -9.87 -6.14 4.77
N ALA A 57 -10.70 -6.06 3.72
CA ALA A 57 -11.16 -7.23 2.99
C ALA A 57 -10.00 -8.04 2.38
N LYS A 58 -9.01 -7.36 1.79
CA LYS A 58 -7.81 -8.01 1.23
C LYS A 58 -6.96 -8.67 2.31
N PHE A 59 -6.85 -8.04 3.48
CA PHE A 59 -6.13 -8.62 4.61
C PHE A 59 -6.81 -9.89 5.15
N GLU A 60 -8.13 -9.87 5.33
CA GLU A 60 -8.91 -11.04 5.75
C GLU A 60 -8.82 -12.20 4.76
N ALA A 61 -8.87 -11.88 3.45
CA ALA A 61 -8.71 -12.87 2.40
C ALA A 61 -7.33 -13.54 2.43
N ALA A 62 -6.25 -12.76 2.54
CA ALA A 62 -4.89 -13.27 2.65
C ALA A 62 -4.69 -14.13 3.91
N TRP A 63 -5.31 -13.75 5.04
CA TRP A 63 -5.27 -14.54 6.26
C TRP A 63 -6.00 -15.89 6.12
N THR A 64 -7.18 -15.87 5.49
CA THR A 64 -7.96 -17.09 5.23
C THR A 64 -7.22 -18.04 4.29
N GLU A 65 -6.56 -17.50 3.27
CA GLU A 65 -5.71 -18.27 2.36
C GLU A 65 -4.54 -18.92 3.12
N LEU A 66 -3.84 -18.16 3.97
CA LEU A 66 -2.77 -18.70 4.81
C LEU A 66 -3.24 -19.85 5.71
N LEU A 67 -4.40 -19.71 6.37
CA LEU A 67 -4.97 -20.77 7.21
C LEU A 67 -5.31 -22.02 6.40
N LYS A 68 -5.90 -21.84 5.21
CA LYS A 68 -6.24 -22.95 4.31
C LYS A 68 -4.99 -23.72 3.87
N GLU A 69 -3.95 -23.01 3.44
CA GLU A 69 -2.70 -23.63 3.03
C GLU A 69 -2.00 -24.33 4.21
N THR A 70 -2.02 -23.71 5.39
CA THR A 70 -1.48 -24.32 6.62
C THR A 70 -2.21 -25.62 6.97
N GLN A 71 -3.55 -25.64 6.88
CA GLN A 71 -4.34 -26.84 7.10
C GLN A 71 -4.03 -27.93 6.07
N ALA A 72 -3.91 -27.56 4.78
CA ALA A 72 -3.55 -28.50 3.72
C ALA A 72 -2.19 -29.17 3.98
N GLN A 73 -1.21 -28.42 4.48
CA GLN A 73 0.09 -28.97 4.88
C GLN A 73 -0.05 -29.94 6.07
N LEU A 74 -0.82 -29.60 7.11
CA LEU A 74 -1.04 -30.49 8.27
C LEU A 74 -1.71 -31.82 7.87
N ASP A 75 -2.72 -31.75 7.00
CA ASP A 75 -3.43 -32.93 6.51
C ASP A 75 -2.53 -33.83 5.66
N SER A 76 -1.57 -33.25 4.92
CA SER A 76 -0.63 -34.00 4.08
C SER A 76 0.35 -34.89 4.87
N VAL A 77 0.67 -34.50 6.12
CA VAL A 77 1.60 -35.23 7.01
C VAL A 77 0.88 -36.29 7.85
N THR A 78 -0.44 -36.17 7.98
CA THR A 78 -1.27 -37.12 8.75
C THR A 78 -1.72 -38.34 7.93
N LYS A 79 -1.45 -38.35 6.62
CA LYS A 79 -1.66 -39.48 5.70
C LYS A 79 -0.41 -40.36 5.60
#